data_AF-A0A0L9UU87-F1
#
_entry.id   AF-A0A0L9UU87-F1
#
_cell.length_a   1.000
_cell.length_b   1.000
_cell.length_c   1.000
_cell.angle_alpha   90.00
_cell.angle_beta   90.00
_cell.angle_gamma   90.00
#
_symmetry.space_group_name_H-M   'P 1'
#
loop_
_entity.id
_entity.type
_entity.pdbx_description
1 polymer ?
#
loop_
_entity_poly.entity_id
_entity_poly.type
_entity_poly.pdbx_seq_one_letter_code
_entity_poly.pdbx_strand_id
1 'polypeptide(L)'
;MQSKQGMFHSDADFDGPSGRKKGPGETSQGDPTIDLSIVVSGRSDQPPRQEPTAHELVPILTKRLVLDGNPTYLRKLVDRGEIGYRRVGAGKALTARSFNVNVRYFRDSIKDVMTKVLTVRYENLGDMRPTDITAEITTYVPHIADICMTALYAKLRSINLAYGQHATRYTTAPSYTKDIELPLPLALAIQEFGSFQSHSLESNLIMIPTYPEGTQHEGRSAAAYPFAEYLTYVPTLARLGIPLKSVDAGVKTGSAWWTFKLEVIFGSADLICTLPRSHYSDMSAQLRMLFIAGDETHPPEDIVSLPATYNNFGTLASLITKQYNSRTFLAIIHGPKEEWDYGTV
;
A
#
# COMPACT_ATOMS: atom_id res chain seq x y z
N MET A 1 -34.49 39.01 -43.61
CA MET A 1 -33.06 39.34 -43.88
C MET A 1 -32.26 38.12 -43.47
N GLN A 2 -31.98 37.21 -44.42
CA GLN A 2 -30.70 37.07 -45.15
C GLN A 2 -29.57 36.51 -44.26
N SER A 3 -29.19 35.23 -44.42
CA SER A 3 -28.05 34.72 -45.22
C SER A 3 -26.72 34.87 -44.47
N LYS A 4 -25.71 33.98 -44.41
CA LYS A 4 -25.21 32.80 -45.15
C LYS A 4 -24.15 32.14 -44.22
N GLN A 5 -23.97 30.82 -44.12
CA GLN A 5 -23.26 29.88 -45.03
C GLN A 5 -21.71 29.99 -45.06
N GLY A 6 -21.05 28.82 -44.95
CA GLY A 6 -19.64 28.52 -45.23
C GLY A 6 -19.20 27.36 -44.31
N MET A 7 -19.21 26.07 -44.66
CA MET A 7 -18.80 25.33 -45.88
C MET A 7 -17.29 25.42 -46.13
N PHE A 8 -16.56 24.38 -45.70
CA PHE A 8 -15.26 23.98 -46.23
C PHE A 8 -15.26 22.46 -46.39
N HIS A 9 -15.26 22.01 -47.65
CA HIS A 9 -14.77 20.72 -48.12
C HIS A 9 -13.44 21.00 -48.83
N SER A 10 -12.43 20.16 -48.63
CA SER A 10 -11.59 19.68 -49.72
C SER A 10 -10.71 18.52 -49.25
N ASP A 11 -10.96 17.38 -49.87
CA ASP A 11 -10.10 16.21 -49.97
C ASP A 11 -8.73 16.56 -50.58
N ALA A 12 -7.72 15.75 -50.25
CA ALA A 12 -6.66 15.42 -51.19
C ALA A 12 -6.02 14.08 -50.78
N ASP A 13 -6.36 13.07 -51.57
CA ASP A 13 -5.67 11.80 -51.73
C ASP A 13 -4.16 11.96 -51.93
N PHE A 14 -3.38 11.00 -51.44
CA PHE A 14 -2.12 10.65 -52.10
C PHE A 14 -1.88 9.14 -52.05
N ASP A 15 -2.04 8.57 -53.24
CA ASP A 15 -1.76 7.20 -53.63
C ASP A 15 -0.25 6.89 -53.64
N GLY A 16 0.09 5.60 -53.52
CA GLY A 16 1.46 5.07 -53.55
C GLY A 16 2.20 5.27 -54.89
N PRO A 17 3.40 4.67 -55.04
CA PRO A 17 3.38 3.33 -55.59
C PRO A 17 4.47 2.35 -55.11
N SER A 18 4.11 1.09 -55.29
CA SER A 18 4.92 -0.13 -55.30
C SER A 18 6.09 -0.12 -56.29
N GLY A 19 7.18 -0.80 -55.94
CA GLY A 19 8.24 -1.20 -56.87
C GLY A 19 8.86 -2.56 -56.53
N ARG A 20 8.26 -3.65 -57.05
CA ARG A 20 8.86 -4.99 -57.19
C ARG A 20 9.64 -5.06 -58.51
N LYS A 21 10.84 -5.67 -58.51
CA LYS A 21 11.48 -6.44 -59.62
C LYS A 21 12.80 -7.00 -59.04
N LYS A 22 12.97 -8.31 -58.83
CA LYS A 22 13.21 -9.45 -59.74
C LYS A 22 14.62 -9.99 -59.44
N GLY A 23 14.71 -11.25 -59.00
CA GLY A 23 15.93 -12.06 -59.10
C GLY A 23 16.29 -12.34 -60.57
N PRO A 24 17.38 -13.08 -60.87
CA PRO A 24 17.46 -14.51 -60.51
C PRO A 24 18.88 -15.03 -60.17
N GLY A 25 18.96 -16.29 -59.72
CA GLY A 25 20.15 -17.13 -59.93
C GLY A 25 20.64 -17.92 -58.71
N GLU A 26 20.06 -19.10 -58.49
CA GLU A 26 20.59 -20.15 -57.62
C GLU A 26 21.92 -20.71 -58.16
N THR A 27 22.86 -21.08 -57.29
CA THR A 27 23.19 -22.49 -57.01
C THR A 27 24.25 -22.63 -55.91
N SER A 28 23.86 -23.36 -54.85
CA SER A 28 24.60 -24.38 -54.10
C SER A 28 26.09 -24.19 -53.77
N GLN A 29 26.41 -24.13 -52.46
CA GLN A 29 27.32 -25.11 -51.81
C GLN A 29 27.50 -24.81 -50.31
N GLY A 30 27.17 -25.80 -49.47
CA GLY A 30 27.92 -26.16 -48.24
C GLY A 30 27.69 -25.34 -46.97
N ASP A 31 26.87 -25.89 -46.06
CA ASP A 31 26.97 -25.64 -44.61
C ASP A 31 28.37 -26.01 -44.08
N PRO A 32 28.83 -25.35 -43.01
CA PRO A 32 29.07 -26.15 -41.83
C PRO A 32 28.60 -25.48 -40.53
N THR A 33 27.69 -26.19 -39.85
CA THR A 33 27.62 -26.31 -38.39
C THR A 33 29.03 -26.50 -37.80
N ILE A 34 29.44 -25.57 -36.92
CA ILE A 34 30.62 -25.77 -36.07
C ILE A 34 30.19 -26.63 -34.88
N ASP A 35 30.58 -27.89 -34.99
CA ASP A 35 30.51 -28.96 -34.01
C ASP A 35 31.59 -28.73 -32.93
N LEU A 36 31.16 -28.33 -31.72
CA LEU A 36 32.01 -28.34 -30.52
C LEU A 36 32.06 -29.76 -29.97
N SER A 37 32.80 -30.62 -30.65
CA SER A 37 33.16 -31.95 -30.15
C SER A 37 34.10 -31.81 -28.95
N ILE A 38 33.59 -32.20 -27.78
CA ILE A 38 34.35 -32.33 -26.54
C ILE A 38 35.30 -33.52 -26.70
N VAL A 39 36.59 -33.23 -26.78
CA VAL A 39 37.65 -34.24 -26.70
C VAL A 39 37.69 -34.78 -25.26
N VAL A 40 37.15 -35.98 -25.07
CA VAL A 40 37.33 -36.77 -23.84
C VAL A 40 38.71 -37.43 -23.91
N SER A 41 39.69 -36.80 -23.28
CA SER A 41 40.97 -37.41 -22.94
C SER A 41 40.94 -37.81 -21.47
N GLY A 42 40.90 -39.12 -21.23
CA GLY A 42 40.90 -39.71 -19.90
C GLY A 42 42.26 -39.57 -19.20
N ARG A 43 42.21 -39.17 -17.93
CA ARG A 43 43.09 -39.71 -16.89
C ARG A 43 42.28 -39.85 -15.61
N SER A 44 41.95 -41.11 -15.34
CA SER A 44 41.49 -41.64 -14.07
C SER A 44 42.61 -41.53 -13.04
N ASP A 45 42.39 -40.75 -11.99
CA ASP A 45 42.91 -40.94 -10.62
C ASP A 45 42.40 -39.79 -9.73
N GLN A 46 41.07 -39.61 -9.70
CA GLN A 46 40.42 -38.82 -8.65
C GLN A 46 39.62 -39.77 -7.77
N PRO A 47 39.75 -39.70 -6.43
CA PRO A 47 38.91 -40.47 -5.53
C PRO A 47 37.44 -40.14 -5.80
N PRO A 48 36.51 -41.10 -5.55
CA PRO A 48 35.10 -40.90 -5.86
C PRO A 48 34.60 -39.62 -5.20
N ARG A 49 34.03 -38.70 -6.01
CA ARG A 49 33.35 -37.50 -5.51
C ARG A 49 32.26 -37.98 -4.55
N GLN A 50 32.46 -37.75 -3.26
CA GLN A 50 31.38 -37.81 -2.29
C GLN A 50 30.36 -36.76 -2.73
N GLU A 51 29.14 -37.21 -3.04
CA GLU A 51 28.02 -36.29 -3.12
C GLU A 51 27.88 -35.61 -1.75
N PRO A 52 27.81 -34.26 -1.70
CA PRO A 52 27.67 -33.56 -0.43
C PRO A 52 26.37 -34.04 0.22
N THR A 53 26.46 -34.46 1.48
CA THR A 53 25.30 -34.85 2.26
C THR A 53 24.37 -33.64 2.38
N ALA A 54 23.05 -33.86 2.35
CA ALA A 54 22.01 -32.84 2.23
C ALA A 54 22.02 -31.71 3.28
N HIS A 55 22.94 -31.73 4.24
CA HIS A 55 23.22 -30.65 5.19
C HIS A 55 24.17 -29.56 4.67
N GLU A 56 24.80 -29.73 3.50
CA GLU A 56 25.62 -28.67 2.86
C GLU A 56 24.85 -27.79 1.87
N LEU A 57 23.54 -28.02 1.72
CA LEU A 57 22.64 -27.11 1.01
C LEU A 57 21.99 -26.17 2.03
N VAL A 58 22.54 -24.94 2.10
CA VAL A 58 21.99 -23.72 2.75
C VAL A 58 22.40 -23.57 4.24
N PRO A 59 23.19 -22.53 4.56
CA PRO A 59 22.69 -21.16 4.52
C PRO A 59 23.30 -20.36 3.38
N ILE A 60 22.45 -19.98 2.42
CA ILE A 60 22.66 -18.77 1.64
C ILE A 60 22.55 -17.65 2.68
N LEU A 61 23.68 -17.33 3.30
CA LEU A 61 23.88 -16.08 4.00
C LEU A 61 23.44 -15.00 3.03
N THR A 62 22.34 -14.35 3.38
CA THR A 62 21.81 -13.11 2.83
C THR A 62 22.85 -12.00 2.95
N LYS A 63 23.95 -12.10 2.19
CA LYS A 63 24.62 -10.90 1.70
C LYS A 63 23.66 -10.29 0.72
N ARG A 64 22.96 -9.26 1.19
CA ARG A 64 22.31 -8.25 0.36
C ARG A 64 23.21 -8.07 -0.87
N LEU A 65 22.68 -8.34 -2.07
CA LEU A 65 23.32 -7.95 -3.33
C LEU A 65 23.41 -6.42 -3.30
N VAL A 66 24.44 -5.90 -2.64
CA VAL A 66 24.87 -4.53 -2.81
C VAL A 66 25.55 -4.58 -4.15
N LEU A 67 24.87 -4.05 -5.17
CA LEU A 67 25.53 -3.60 -6.38
C LEU A 67 26.56 -2.56 -5.93
N ASP A 68 27.79 -3.01 -5.70
CA ASP A 68 28.95 -2.15 -5.51
C ASP A 68 29.25 -1.53 -6.87
N GLY A 69 28.39 -0.60 -7.27
CA GLY A 69 28.55 0.14 -8.51
C GLY A 69 29.85 0.92 -8.42
N ASN A 70 30.73 0.74 -9.39
CA ASN A 70 32.01 1.43 -9.43
C ASN A 70 31.76 2.96 -9.28
N PRO A 71 32.21 3.60 -8.18
CA PRO A 71 31.85 4.98 -7.87
C PRO A 71 32.41 5.97 -8.90
N THR A 72 33.50 5.60 -9.57
CA THR A 72 34.09 6.38 -10.67
C THR A 72 33.24 6.30 -11.93
N TYR A 73 32.64 5.14 -12.20
CA TYR A 73 31.72 4.97 -13.33
C TYR A 73 30.39 5.68 -13.07
N LEU A 74 29.84 5.56 -11.85
CA LEU A 74 28.65 6.30 -11.43
C LEU A 74 28.89 7.82 -11.53
N ARG A 75 30.03 8.34 -11.10
CA ARG A 75 30.38 9.75 -11.32
C ARG A 75 30.42 10.11 -12.79
N LYS A 76 31.06 9.31 -13.65
CA LYS A 76 31.09 9.57 -15.10
C LYS A 76 29.70 9.62 -15.71
N LEU A 77 28.79 8.74 -15.29
CA LEU A 77 27.40 8.75 -15.73
C LEU A 77 26.66 10.00 -15.21
N VAL A 78 26.93 10.44 -13.99
CA VAL A 78 26.38 11.70 -13.43
C VAL A 78 26.92 12.92 -14.17
N ASP A 79 28.22 12.97 -14.42
CA ASP A 79 28.90 14.07 -15.13
C ASP A 79 28.44 14.18 -16.59
N ARG A 80 28.09 13.04 -17.20
CA ARG A 80 27.48 12.97 -18.56
C ARG A 80 25.97 13.22 -18.56
N GLY A 81 25.33 13.32 -17.39
CA GLY A 81 23.89 13.45 -17.25
C GLY A 81 23.09 12.22 -17.68
N GLU A 82 23.74 11.07 -17.80
CA GLU A 82 23.12 9.78 -18.14
C GLU A 82 22.41 9.16 -16.92
N ILE A 83 22.89 9.47 -15.72
CA ILE A 83 22.21 9.18 -14.45
C ILE A 83 22.23 10.43 -13.57
N GLY A 84 21.29 10.53 -12.62
CA GLY A 84 21.20 11.65 -11.71
C GLY A 84 19.92 12.45 -11.89
N TYR A 85 19.34 12.87 -10.78
CA TYR A 85 18.13 13.68 -10.78
C TYR A 85 18.48 15.13 -11.11
N ARG A 86 18.21 15.57 -12.35
CA ARG A 86 18.30 16.98 -12.70
C ARG A 86 17.18 17.71 -11.96
N ARG A 87 17.51 18.37 -10.86
CA ARG A 87 16.57 19.20 -10.11
C ARG A 87 16.11 20.33 -11.04
N VAL A 88 14.91 20.21 -11.62
CA VAL A 88 14.24 21.34 -12.26
C VAL A 88 14.16 22.43 -11.18
N GLY A 89 14.65 23.62 -11.51
CA GLY A 89 14.85 24.71 -10.55
C GLY A 89 13.67 24.88 -9.59
N ALA A 90 13.97 25.13 -8.32
CA ALA A 90 12.99 25.44 -7.28
C ALA A 90 12.23 26.71 -7.66
N GLY A 91 11.13 26.56 -8.39
CA GLY A 91 10.38 27.69 -8.94
C GLY A 91 8.90 27.40 -9.23
N LYS A 92 8.37 26.23 -8.89
CA LYS A 92 6.92 25.98 -8.94
C LYS A 92 6.41 25.71 -7.53
N ALA A 93 5.42 26.50 -7.11
CA ALA A 93 4.60 26.17 -5.96
C ALA A 93 4.12 24.71 -6.11
N LEU A 94 4.31 23.91 -5.07
CA LEU A 94 3.90 22.51 -5.08
C LEU A 94 2.38 22.47 -5.22
N THR A 95 1.89 21.73 -6.21
CA THR A 95 0.45 21.54 -6.39
C THR A 95 -0.07 20.64 -5.27
N ALA A 96 -1.09 21.10 -4.56
CA ALA A 96 -1.85 20.28 -3.63
C ALA A 96 -2.89 19.45 -4.40
N ARG A 97 -2.94 18.14 -4.16
CA ARG A 97 -3.89 17.22 -4.78
C ARG A 97 -4.56 16.34 -3.75
N SER A 98 -5.88 16.28 -3.81
CA SER A 98 -6.70 15.47 -2.91
C SER A 98 -6.95 14.07 -3.49
N PHE A 99 -7.00 13.07 -2.62
CA PHE A 99 -7.25 11.66 -2.97
C PHE A 99 -8.39 11.11 -2.11
N ASN A 100 -9.40 10.55 -2.77
CA ASN A 100 -10.57 10.03 -2.07
C ASN A 100 -10.23 8.72 -1.35
N VAL A 101 -10.55 8.67 -0.06
CA VAL A 101 -10.49 7.46 0.75
C VAL A 101 -11.67 6.55 0.40
N ASN A 102 -11.41 5.25 0.27
CA ASN A 102 -12.44 4.23 0.21
C ASN A 102 -13.05 4.03 1.62
N VAL A 103 -14.00 4.89 1.97
CA VAL A 103 -14.62 4.97 3.31
C VAL A 103 -15.21 3.63 3.74
N ARG A 104 -15.90 2.94 2.82
CA ARG A 104 -16.50 1.63 3.07
C ARG A 104 -15.42 0.62 3.41
N TYR A 105 -14.44 0.44 2.52
CA TYR A 105 -13.37 -0.53 2.72
C TYR A 105 -12.57 -0.28 4.00
N PHE A 106 -12.22 0.98 4.28
CA PHE A 106 -11.49 1.33 5.49
C PHE A 106 -12.25 0.96 6.76
N ARG A 107 -13.54 1.30 6.82
CA ARG A 107 -14.42 0.93 7.94
C ARG A 107 -14.56 -0.58 8.08
N ASP A 108 -14.80 -1.29 6.99
CA ASP A 108 -14.97 -2.73 7.00
C ASP A 108 -13.66 -3.44 7.40
N SER A 109 -12.51 -2.85 7.06
CA SER A 109 -11.19 -3.33 7.48
C SER A 109 -10.94 -3.13 8.97
N ILE A 110 -11.37 -2.01 9.55
CA ILE A 110 -11.35 -1.80 11.01
C ILE A 110 -12.21 -2.88 11.70
N LYS A 111 -13.38 -3.19 11.14
CA LYS A 111 -14.25 -4.23 11.69
C LYS A 111 -13.59 -5.61 11.63
N ASP A 112 -13.00 -5.98 10.50
CA ASP A 112 -12.30 -7.26 10.32
C ASP A 112 -11.16 -7.44 11.33
N VAL A 113 -10.25 -6.46 11.43
CA VAL A 113 -9.11 -6.57 12.35
C VAL A 113 -9.55 -6.60 13.81
N MET A 114 -10.52 -5.77 14.20
CA MET A 114 -11.03 -5.77 15.59
C MET A 114 -11.79 -7.04 15.93
N THR A 115 -12.55 -7.60 14.98
CA THR A 115 -13.22 -8.91 15.16
C THR A 115 -12.18 -9.97 15.48
N LYS A 116 -11.15 -10.12 14.63
CA LYS A 116 -10.10 -11.13 14.81
C LYS A 116 -9.33 -10.93 16.12
N VAL A 117 -8.95 -9.70 16.43
CA VAL A 117 -8.16 -9.39 17.63
C VAL A 117 -8.97 -9.65 18.89
N LEU A 118 -10.23 -9.21 18.94
CA LEU A 118 -11.08 -9.45 20.10
C LEU A 118 -11.33 -10.95 20.28
N THR A 119 -11.61 -11.70 19.21
CA THR A 119 -11.75 -13.16 19.28
C THR A 119 -10.53 -13.79 19.95
N VAL A 120 -9.32 -13.49 19.44
CA VAL A 120 -8.07 -14.02 20.01
C VAL A 120 -7.89 -13.61 21.47
N ARG A 121 -8.16 -12.35 21.82
CA ARG A 121 -7.98 -11.86 23.20
C ARG A 121 -8.98 -12.45 24.19
N TYR A 122 -10.25 -12.60 23.80
CA TYR A 122 -11.27 -13.24 24.63
C TYR A 122 -11.00 -14.75 24.81
N GLU A 123 -10.63 -15.45 23.73
CA GLU A 123 -10.28 -16.87 23.78
C GLU A 123 -9.06 -17.11 24.68
N ASN A 124 -8.03 -16.26 24.58
CA ASN A 124 -6.85 -16.35 25.43
C ASN A 124 -7.14 -16.09 26.91
N LEU A 125 -8.16 -15.26 27.22
CA LEU A 125 -8.56 -15.02 28.59
C LEU A 125 -9.30 -16.24 29.19
N GLY A 126 -10.05 -16.99 28.38
CA GLY A 126 -10.69 -18.25 28.78
C GLY A 126 -11.93 -18.10 29.67
N ASP A 127 -12.35 -16.88 30.00
CA ASP A 127 -13.44 -16.60 30.96
C ASP A 127 -14.85 -16.69 30.36
N MET A 128 -14.99 -16.83 29.04
CA MET A 128 -16.26 -16.70 28.33
C MET A 128 -16.50 -17.85 27.35
N ARG A 129 -17.78 -18.20 27.13
CA ARG A 129 -18.17 -19.19 26.12
C ARG A 129 -18.07 -18.59 24.71
N PRO A 130 -17.78 -19.39 23.68
CA PRO A 130 -17.67 -18.89 22.29
C PRO A 130 -18.90 -18.12 21.78
N THR A 131 -20.11 -18.52 22.20
CA THR A 131 -21.37 -17.83 21.85
C THR A 131 -21.43 -16.42 22.42
N ASP A 132 -20.97 -16.25 23.66
CA ASP A 132 -21.00 -14.98 24.38
C ASP A 132 -19.94 -14.03 23.80
N ILE A 133 -18.76 -14.57 23.48
CA ILE A 133 -17.70 -13.84 22.75
C ILE A 133 -18.24 -13.31 21.41
N THR A 134 -18.93 -14.16 20.64
CA THR A 134 -19.49 -13.77 19.34
C THR A 134 -20.53 -12.66 19.48
N ALA A 135 -21.40 -12.75 20.49
CA ALA A 135 -22.43 -11.74 20.76
C ALA A 135 -21.83 -10.38 21.16
N GLU A 136 -20.82 -10.38 22.04
CA GLU A 136 -20.10 -9.16 22.42
C GLU A 136 -19.39 -8.53 21.22
N ILE A 137 -18.64 -9.32 20.44
CA ILE A 137 -17.90 -8.82 19.28
C ILE A 137 -18.84 -8.22 18.25
N THR A 138 -19.95 -8.89 17.95
CA THR A 138 -20.97 -8.39 16.99
C THR A 138 -21.55 -7.05 17.44
N THR A 139 -21.62 -6.82 18.76
CA THR A 139 -22.11 -5.57 19.35
C THR A 139 -21.02 -4.50 19.34
N TYR A 140 -19.81 -4.80 19.82
CA TYR A 140 -18.79 -3.79 20.10
C TYR A 140 -18.09 -3.29 18.83
N VAL A 141 -17.76 -4.20 17.92
CA VAL A 141 -16.93 -3.90 16.75
C VAL A 141 -17.52 -2.79 15.87
N PRO A 142 -18.84 -2.77 15.56
CA PRO A 142 -19.44 -1.66 14.82
C PRO A 142 -19.24 -0.30 15.50
N HIS A 143 -19.38 -0.22 16.82
CA HIS A 143 -19.20 1.04 17.57
C HIS A 143 -17.74 1.50 17.57
N ILE A 144 -16.79 0.58 17.74
CA ILE A 144 -15.35 0.87 17.65
C ILE A 144 -15.02 1.43 16.27
N ALA A 145 -15.53 0.80 15.21
CA ALA A 145 -15.32 1.26 13.84
C ALA A 145 -15.92 2.65 13.62
N ASP A 146 -17.16 2.89 14.06
CA ASP A 146 -17.83 4.18 13.89
C ASP A 146 -17.09 5.32 14.60
N ILE A 147 -16.58 5.10 15.82
CA ILE A 147 -15.77 6.10 16.52
C ILE A 147 -14.43 6.35 15.80
N CYS A 148 -13.77 5.31 15.30
CA CYS A 148 -12.56 5.47 14.48
C CYS A 148 -12.84 6.29 13.20
N MET A 149 -13.99 6.09 12.56
CA MET A 149 -14.39 6.89 11.40
C MET A 149 -14.63 8.36 11.77
N THR A 150 -15.24 8.66 12.92
CA THR A 150 -15.39 10.05 13.40
C THR A 150 -14.05 10.73 13.68
N ALA A 151 -13.07 9.99 14.22
CA ALA A 151 -11.71 10.50 14.43
C ALA A 151 -11.01 10.80 13.09
N LEU A 152 -11.14 9.88 12.11
CA LEU A 152 -10.63 10.11 10.76
C LEU A 152 -11.29 11.34 10.11
N TYR A 153 -12.61 11.47 10.20
CA TYR A 153 -13.33 12.63 9.70
C TYR A 153 -12.81 13.94 10.31
N ALA A 154 -12.65 14.00 11.64
CA ALA A 154 -12.12 15.17 12.34
C ALA A 154 -10.74 15.57 11.80
N LYS A 155 -9.86 14.58 11.60
CA LYS A 155 -8.52 14.80 11.07
C LYS A 155 -8.54 15.27 9.61
N LEU A 156 -9.30 14.59 8.74
CA LEU A 156 -9.39 14.97 7.33
C LEU A 156 -10.02 16.36 7.14
N ARG A 157 -11.02 16.72 7.96
CA ARG A 157 -11.60 18.07 7.99
C ARG A 157 -10.53 19.12 8.30
N SER A 158 -9.75 18.91 9.35
CA SER A 158 -8.67 19.82 9.75
C SER A 158 -7.63 20.01 8.65
N ILE A 159 -7.24 18.93 7.96
CA ILE A 159 -6.30 18.97 6.83
C ILE A 159 -6.90 19.73 5.64
N ASN A 160 -8.09 19.34 5.18
CA ASN A 160 -8.69 19.89 3.98
C ASN A 160 -9.02 21.39 4.14
N LEU A 161 -9.47 21.82 5.32
CA LEU A 161 -9.65 23.24 5.64
C LEU A 161 -8.33 24.03 5.58
N ALA A 162 -7.21 23.45 6.05
CA ALA A 162 -5.92 24.12 6.03
C ALA A 162 -5.39 24.37 4.60
N TYR A 163 -5.76 23.51 3.65
CA TYR A 163 -5.39 23.66 2.24
C TYR A 163 -6.48 24.34 1.40
N GLY A 164 -7.59 24.79 2.01
CA GLY A 164 -8.71 25.40 1.30
C GLY A 164 -9.39 24.46 0.29
N GLN A 165 -9.31 23.15 0.51
CA GLN A 165 -9.84 22.11 -0.38
C GLN A 165 -11.15 21.54 0.17
N HIS A 166 -12.09 21.19 -0.72
CA HIS A 166 -13.28 20.38 -0.42
C HIS A 166 -14.09 20.79 0.81
N ALA A 167 -14.17 22.10 1.14
CA ALA A 167 -14.89 22.59 2.32
C ALA A 167 -16.36 22.13 2.37
N THR A 168 -17.00 21.99 1.21
CA THR A 168 -18.38 21.50 1.06
C THR A 168 -18.57 20.04 1.49
N ARG A 169 -17.50 19.23 1.57
CA ARG A 169 -17.54 17.86 2.09
C ARG A 169 -17.48 17.80 3.62
N TYR A 170 -17.14 18.91 4.27
CA TYR A 170 -16.87 19.00 5.71
C TYR A 170 -17.70 20.10 6.40
N THR A 171 -18.97 20.19 6.02
CA THR A 171 -19.90 21.23 6.51
C THR A 171 -20.26 21.06 7.98
N THR A 172 -20.28 19.84 8.49
CA THR A 172 -20.59 19.53 9.89
C THR A 172 -19.34 19.66 10.76
N ALA A 173 -19.52 20.15 11.98
CA ALA A 173 -18.49 20.05 13.01
C ALA A 173 -18.25 18.56 13.34
N PRO A 174 -17.00 18.14 13.54
CA PRO A 174 -16.69 16.76 13.86
C PRO A 174 -17.23 16.40 15.25
N SER A 175 -17.80 15.21 15.39
CA SER A 175 -18.31 14.73 16.68
C SER A 175 -17.18 14.25 17.61
N TYR A 176 -16.04 13.86 17.06
CA TYR A 176 -14.88 13.36 17.81
C TYR A 176 -14.14 14.45 18.59
N THR A 177 -13.73 14.14 19.82
CA THR A 177 -12.87 15.00 20.65
C THR A 177 -11.57 14.27 21.03
N LYS A 178 -10.53 15.04 21.36
CA LYS A 178 -9.21 14.50 21.76
C LYS A 178 -9.23 13.69 23.07
N ASP A 179 -10.33 13.74 23.81
CA ASP A 179 -10.50 13.02 25.07
C ASP A 179 -10.97 11.57 24.84
N ILE A 180 -11.31 11.22 23.58
CA ILE A 180 -11.76 9.89 23.19
C ILE A 180 -10.55 9.06 22.79
N GLU A 181 -10.25 8.04 23.57
CA GLU A 181 -9.17 7.11 23.25
C GLU A 181 -9.65 6.00 22.32
N LEU A 182 -8.79 5.57 21.39
CA LEU A 182 -9.02 4.50 20.41
C LEU A 182 -8.00 3.38 20.61
N PRO A 183 -8.26 2.14 20.14
CA PRO A 183 -7.23 1.10 20.08
C PRO A 183 -5.95 1.61 19.41
N LEU A 184 -4.81 1.47 20.10
CA LEU A 184 -3.55 2.12 19.74
C LEU A 184 -3.15 1.97 18.25
N PRO A 185 -3.22 0.80 17.60
CA PRO A 185 -2.80 0.66 16.20
C PRO A 185 -3.71 1.45 15.26
N LEU A 186 -5.01 1.50 15.58
CA LEU A 186 -5.98 2.30 14.83
C LEU A 186 -5.74 3.79 15.08
N ALA A 187 -5.47 4.18 16.34
CA ALA A 187 -5.10 5.55 16.68
C ALA A 187 -3.84 5.98 15.92
N LEU A 188 -2.80 5.14 15.84
CA LEU A 188 -1.58 5.40 15.09
C LEU A 188 -1.84 5.51 13.59
N ALA A 189 -2.60 4.58 13.01
CA ALA A 189 -2.97 4.63 11.60
C ALA A 189 -3.70 5.93 11.26
N ILE A 190 -4.70 6.31 12.06
CA ILE A 190 -5.46 7.55 11.88
C ILE A 190 -4.55 8.76 12.12
N GLN A 191 -3.70 8.75 13.15
CA GLN A 191 -2.75 9.82 13.45
C GLN A 191 -1.78 10.07 12.28
N GLU A 192 -1.37 9.01 11.59
CA GLU A 192 -0.51 9.07 10.41
C GLU A 192 -1.27 9.30 9.10
N PHE A 193 -2.61 9.33 9.13
CA PHE A 193 -3.48 9.63 7.99
C PHE A 193 -3.54 11.14 7.72
N GLY A 194 -2.44 11.68 7.18
CA GLY A 194 -2.25 13.12 7.00
C GLY A 194 -1.72 13.51 5.62
N SER A 195 -1.60 14.82 5.40
CA SER A 195 -0.96 15.35 4.20
C SER A 195 0.55 15.15 4.27
N PHE A 196 1.17 14.87 3.13
CA PHE A 196 2.62 14.83 3.02
C PHE A 196 3.08 15.35 1.65
N GLN A 197 4.33 15.81 1.60
CA GLN A 197 4.94 16.28 0.36
C GLN A 197 5.70 15.12 -0.30
N SER A 198 5.36 14.82 -1.55
CA SER A 198 6.16 13.90 -2.35
C SER A 198 7.49 14.55 -2.76
N HIS A 199 8.51 13.73 -2.91
CA HIS A 199 9.82 14.11 -3.41
C HIS A 199 10.36 12.99 -4.29
N SER A 200 11.40 13.30 -5.08
CA SER A 200 12.01 12.34 -6.01
C SER A 200 11.06 11.85 -7.12
N LEU A 201 10.04 12.65 -7.45
CA LEU A 201 9.17 12.48 -8.62
C LEU A 201 9.53 13.50 -9.70
N GLU A 202 9.12 13.29 -10.95
CA GLU A 202 9.25 14.31 -12.01
C GLU A 202 8.54 15.62 -11.63
N SER A 203 7.40 15.51 -10.94
CA SER A 203 6.68 16.62 -10.36
C SER A 203 6.29 16.27 -8.91
N ASN A 204 6.91 16.97 -7.97
CA ASN A 204 6.56 16.86 -6.56
C ASN A 204 5.21 17.54 -6.31
N LEU A 205 4.41 16.96 -5.41
CA LEU A 205 3.09 17.44 -5.06
C LEU A 205 2.81 17.24 -3.57
N ILE A 206 1.85 17.98 -3.03
CA ILE A 206 1.33 17.75 -1.68
C ILE A 206 0.15 16.81 -1.83
N MET A 207 0.28 15.60 -1.29
CA MET A 207 -0.77 14.59 -1.30
C MET A 207 -1.66 14.78 -0.08
N ILE A 208 -2.97 14.92 -0.30
CA ILE A 208 -3.96 15.20 0.74
C ILE A 208 -5.03 14.12 0.71
N PRO A 209 -5.22 13.35 1.79
CA PRO A 209 -6.36 12.45 1.85
C PRO A 209 -7.67 13.23 2.07
N THR A 210 -8.76 12.78 1.49
CA THR A 210 -10.08 13.39 1.64
C THR A 210 -11.19 12.35 1.53
N TYR A 211 -12.36 12.63 2.10
CA TYR A 211 -13.54 11.81 1.85
C TYR A 211 -14.12 12.08 0.47
N PRO A 212 -14.72 11.06 -0.17
CA PRO A 212 -15.48 11.26 -1.38
C PRO A 212 -16.68 12.16 -1.11
N GLU A 213 -17.12 12.85 -2.16
CA GLU A 213 -18.32 13.68 -2.09
C GLU A 213 -19.56 12.85 -1.76
N GLY A 214 -20.49 13.43 -1.00
CA GLY A 214 -21.69 12.73 -0.55
C GLY A 214 -21.47 11.73 0.61
N THR A 215 -20.27 11.66 1.20
CA THR A 215 -20.05 10.87 2.42
C THR A 215 -20.94 11.38 3.55
N GLN A 216 -21.87 10.55 4.00
CA GLN A 216 -22.80 10.87 5.09
C GLN A 216 -22.22 10.50 6.46
N HIS A 217 -22.72 11.16 7.51
CA HIS A 217 -22.51 10.80 8.91
C HIS A 217 -21.03 10.57 9.30
N GLU A 218 -20.11 11.35 8.76
CA GLU A 218 -18.67 11.20 9.05
C GLU A 218 -18.11 9.82 8.65
N GLY A 219 -18.76 9.10 7.73
CA GLY A 219 -18.37 7.75 7.30
C GLY A 219 -18.86 6.61 8.21
N ARG A 220 -19.60 6.94 9.28
CA ARG A 220 -20.23 5.96 10.18
C ARG A 220 -21.27 5.10 9.47
N SER A 221 -21.59 3.97 10.07
CA SER A 221 -22.64 3.07 9.62
C SER A 221 -24.05 3.57 9.92
N ALA A 222 -24.20 4.40 10.95
CA ALA A 222 -25.46 5.00 11.37
C ALA A 222 -25.36 6.52 11.59
N ALA A 223 -26.51 7.20 11.53
CA ALA A 223 -26.58 8.64 11.79
C ALA A 223 -26.29 9.00 13.25
N ALA A 224 -26.72 8.15 14.18
CA ALA A 224 -26.50 8.32 15.61
C ALA A 224 -25.00 8.22 15.94
N TYR A 225 -24.52 9.08 16.85
CA TYR A 225 -23.13 9.07 17.30
C TYR A 225 -23.03 8.22 18.57
N PRO A 226 -22.42 7.02 18.52
CA PRO A 226 -22.51 6.06 19.61
C PRO A 226 -21.43 6.28 20.68
N PHE A 227 -21.30 7.52 21.14
CA PHE A 227 -20.21 7.90 22.04
C PHE A 227 -20.34 7.24 23.42
N ALA A 228 -21.54 7.31 24.00
CA ALA A 228 -21.78 6.74 25.32
C ALA A 228 -21.58 5.22 25.30
N GLU A 229 -22.10 4.56 24.27
CA GLU A 229 -21.97 3.12 24.04
C GLU A 229 -20.50 2.74 23.91
N TYR A 230 -19.72 3.45 23.08
CA TYR A 230 -18.30 3.19 22.94
C TYR A 230 -17.53 3.34 24.26
N LEU A 231 -17.82 4.37 25.04
CA LEU A 231 -17.16 4.56 26.34
C LEU A 231 -17.44 3.42 27.32
N THR A 232 -18.57 2.70 27.19
CA THR A 232 -18.81 1.50 28.00
C THR A 232 -17.88 0.34 27.66
N TYR A 233 -17.30 0.33 26.46
CA TYR A 233 -16.40 -0.73 25.99
C TYR A 233 -14.93 -0.47 26.29
N VAL A 234 -14.55 0.79 26.53
CA VAL A 234 -13.17 1.20 26.86
C VAL A 234 -12.57 0.40 28.04
N PRO A 235 -13.28 0.21 29.17
CA PRO A 235 -12.79 -0.64 30.27
C PRO A 235 -12.57 -2.09 29.84
N THR A 236 -13.42 -2.63 28.96
CA THR A 236 -13.27 -4.00 28.44
C THR A 236 -12.05 -4.13 27.54
N LEU A 237 -11.80 -3.15 26.67
CA LEU A 237 -10.60 -3.10 25.84
C LEU A 237 -9.34 -3.07 26.73
N ALA A 238 -9.34 -2.25 27.78
CA ALA A 238 -8.23 -2.21 28.74
C ALA A 238 -8.03 -3.54 29.47
N ARG A 239 -9.11 -4.19 29.92
CA ARG A 239 -9.09 -5.51 30.57
C ARG A 239 -8.51 -6.60 29.65
N LEU A 240 -8.81 -6.54 28.35
CA LEU A 240 -8.27 -7.44 27.33
C LEU A 240 -6.81 -7.11 26.96
N GLY A 241 -6.20 -6.12 27.62
CA GLY A 241 -4.87 -5.64 27.29
C GLY A 241 -4.83 -5.05 25.89
N ILE A 242 -5.78 -4.22 25.50
CA ILE A 242 -5.67 -3.43 24.27
C ILE A 242 -5.32 -2.01 24.71
N PRO A 243 -4.08 -1.52 24.45
CA PRO A 243 -3.70 -0.17 24.80
C PRO A 243 -4.52 0.81 23.98
N LEU A 244 -4.88 1.93 24.60
CA LEU A 244 -5.69 2.97 24.01
C LEU A 244 -4.90 4.27 23.90
N LYS A 245 -5.21 5.09 22.90
CA LYS A 245 -4.61 6.39 22.66
C LYS A 245 -5.56 7.30 21.90
N SER A 246 -5.58 8.59 22.22
CA SER A 246 -6.34 9.56 21.45
C SER A 246 -5.61 10.02 20.18
N VAL A 247 -6.40 10.48 19.21
CA VAL A 247 -5.92 11.05 17.95
C VAL A 247 -5.96 12.57 18.07
N ASP A 248 -4.85 13.22 17.74
CA ASP A 248 -4.81 14.66 17.58
C ASP A 248 -5.19 15.04 16.14
N ALA A 249 -6.45 15.46 15.97
CA ALA A 249 -6.98 15.99 14.71
C ALA A 249 -6.37 17.34 14.30
N GLY A 250 -5.70 18.05 15.22
CA GLY A 250 -4.96 19.27 14.94
C GLY A 250 -3.68 19.04 14.14
N VAL A 251 -3.09 17.85 14.25
CA VAL A 251 -1.90 17.44 13.47
C VAL A 251 -2.32 17.06 12.06
N LYS A 252 -1.88 17.87 11.09
CA LYS A 252 -2.27 17.77 9.67
C LYS A 252 -1.31 16.91 8.85
N THR A 253 -0.07 16.80 9.27
CA THR A 253 0.95 16.00 8.60
C THR A 253 0.75 14.51 8.89
N GLY A 254 1.16 13.67 7.95
CA GLY A 254 1.17 12.22 8.12
C GLY A 254 2.20 11.56 7.20
N SER A 255 2.02 10.28 6.93
CA SER A 255 2.93 9.49 6.10
C SER A 255 2.24 8.87 4.89
N ALA A 256 3.03 8.33 3.96
CA ALA A 256 2.54 7.77 2.71
C ALA A 256 1.88 6.38 2.85
N TRP A 257 1.67 5.86 4.06
CA TRP A 257 1.19 4.49 4.25
C TRP A 257 -0.17 4.21 3.57
N TRP A 258 -1.02 5.23 3.46
CA TRP A 258 -2.33 5.10 2.82
C TRP A 258 -2.27 5.11 1.28
N THR A 259 -1.09 5.31 0.67
CA THR A 259 -0.90 5.31 -0.79
C THR A 259 -0.43 3.98 -1.37
N PHE A 260 -0.19 2.95 -0.56
CA PHE A 260 0.11 1.61 -1.09
C PHE A 260 -1.05 1.12 -1.96
N LYS A 261 -0.71 0.59 -3.14
CA LYS A 261 -1.62 -0.23 -3.95
C LYS A 261 -1.53 -1.68 -3.50
N LEU A 262 -2.65 -2.40 -3.56
CA LEU A 262 -2.68 -3.84 -3.39
C LEU A 262 -2.67 -4.53 -4.73
N GLU A 263 -1.80 -5.52 -4.87
CA GLU A 263 -1.89 -6.53 -5.91
C GLU A 263 -2.27 -7.86 -5.24
N VAL A 264 -3.42 -8.43 -5.62
CA VAL A 264 -3.93 -9.67 -5.01
C VAL A 264 -3.66 -10.83 -5.95
N ILE A 265 -2.81 -11.76 -5.51
CA ILE A 265 -2.37 -12.93 -6.29
C ILE A 265 -2.67 -14.19 -5.47
N PHE A 266 -3.52 -15.07 -6.02
CA PHE A 266 -3.87 -16.39 -5.45
C PHE A 266 -4.18 -16.36 -3.94
N GLY A 267 -4.96 -15.37 -3.49
CA GLY A 267 -5.38 -15.24 -2.08
C GLY A 267 -4.35 -14.60 -1.14
N SER A 268 -3.23 -14.15 -1.67
CA SER A 268 -2.25 -13.32 -0.98
C SER A 268 -2.24 -11.89 -1.54
N ALA A 269 -1.79 -10.92 -0.74
CA ALA A 269 -1.71 -9.53 -1.15
C ALA A 269 -0.27 -9.00 -1.09
N ASP A 270 0.09 -8.21 -2.09
CA ASP A 270 1.37 -7.52 -2.19
C ASP A 270 1.16 -6.00 -2.04
N LEU A 271 2.04 -5.35 -1.27
CA LEU A 271 2.06 -3.90 -1.09
C LEU A 271 2.93 -3.23 -2.13
N ILE A 272 2.29 -2.68 -3.16
CA ILE A 272 2.94 -1.97 -4.25
C ILE A 272 3.16 -0.50 -3.88
N CYS A 273 4.41 -0.06 -3.94
CA CYS A 273 4.82 1.31 -3.68
C CYS A 273 4.42 2.20 -4.85
N THR A 274 3.51 3.16 -4.62
CA THR A 274 3.10 4.14 -5.65
C THR A 274 3.96 5.40 -5.67
N LEU A 275 4.93 5.46 -4.77
CA LEU A 275 5.91 6.53 -4.61
C LEU A 275 7.31 5.91 -4.47
N PRO A 276 8.39 6.68 -4.65
CA PRO A 276 9.73 6.20 -4.36
C PRO A 276 9.83 5.64 -2.93
N ARG A 277 10.62 4.58 -2.75
CA ARG A 277 10.75 3.89 -1.46
C ARG A 277 11.13 4.79 -0.29
N SER A 278 11.77 5.93 -0.55
CA SER A 278 12.10 6.93 0.46
C SER A 278 10.89 7.58 1.15
N HIS A 279 9.67 7.40 0.63
CA HIS A 279 8.42 7.83 1.27
C HIS A 279 7.84 6.81 2.24
N TYR A 280 8.34 5.58 2.22
CA TYR A 280 7.78 4.48 2.99
C TYR A 280 8.77 4.00 4.06
N SER A 281 8.23 3.76 5.25
CA SER A 281 8.95 3.12 6.35
C SER A 281 8.38 1.71 6.59
N ASP A 282 9.08 0.89 7.37
CA ASP A 282 8.57 -0.41 7.80
C ASP A 282 7.26 -0.25 8.59
N MET A 283 7.17 0.80 9.41
CA MET A 283 5.93 1.16 10.11
C MET A 283 4.80 1.47 9.13
N SER A 284 5.09 2.14 8.00
CA SER A 284 4.07 2.40 6.96
C SER A 284 3.53 1.10 6.37
N ALA A 285 4.39 0.11 6.14
CA ALA A 285 3.95 -1.21 5.69
C ALA A 285 3.06 -1.89 6.72
N GLN A 286 3.49 -1.90 7.99
CA GLN A 286 2.72 -2.49 9.10
C GLN A 286 1.35 -1.82 9.26
N LEU A 287 1.29 -0.48 9.22
CA LEU A 287 0.02 0.25 9.25
C LEU A 287 -0.89 -0.14 8.09
N ARG A 288 -0.35 -0.30 6.88
CA ARG A 288 -1.16 -0.76 5.73
C ARG A 288 -1.65 -2.19 5.89
N MET A 289 -0.81 -3.07 6.44
CA MET A 289 -1.11 -4.49 6.70
C MET A 289 -2.25 -4.68 7.70
N LEU A 290 -2.48 -3.73 8.62
CA LEU A 290 -3.65 -3.76 9.51
C LEU A 290 -4.97 -3.81 8.75
N PHE A 291 -5.00 -3.25 7.54
CA PHE A 291 -6.23 -3.04 6.75
C PHE A 291 -6.25 -3.87 5.46
N ILE A 292 -5.65 -5.06 5.44
CA ILE A 292 -5.79 -6.00 4.31
C ILE A 292 -6.97 -6.93 4.61
N ALA A 293 -8.17 -6.37 4.72
CA ALA A 293 -9.38 -7.15 4.94
C ALA A 293 -9.97 -7.59 3.61
N GLY A 294 -10.50 -8.80 3.56
CA GLY A 294 -11.12 -9.37 2.37
C GLY A 294 -11.16 -10.89 2.38
N ASP A 295 -11.98 -11.45 1.50
CA ASP A 295 -12.08 -12.88 1.26
C ASP A 295 -11.92 -13.22 -0.23
N GLU A 296 -12.16 -14.47 -0.63
CA GLU A 296 -12.08 -14.87 -2.04
C GLU A 296 -13.19 -14.24 -2.90
N THR A 297 -14.33 -13.93 -2.28
CA THR A 297 -15.48 -13.29 -2.94
C THR A 297 -15.38 -11.76 -2.96
N HIS A 298 -14.71 -11.18 -1.96
CA HIS A 298 -14.49 -9.76 -1.78
C HIS A 298 -13.01 -9.51 -1.49
N PRO A 299 -12.15 -9.43 -2.52
CA PRO A 299 -10.71 -9.28 -2.32
C PRO A 299 -10.38 -7.94 -1.65
N PRO A 300 -9.24 -7.85 -0.96
CA PRO A 300 -8.74 -6.59 -0.42
C PRO A 300 -8.66 -5.48 -1.47
N GLU A 301 -9.04 -4.26 -1.09
CA GLU A 301 -9.05 -3.07 -1.95
C GLU A 301 -8.03 -2.04 -1.49
N ASP A 302 -7.78 -1.05 -2.36
CA ASP A 302 -6.95 0.11 -2.02
C ASP A 302 -7.66 1.05 -1.03
N ILE A 303 -6.88 1.62 -0.09
CA ILE A 303 -7.39 2.56 0.91
C ILE A 303 -7.79 3.89 0.27
N VAL A 304 -7.06 4.31 -0.76
CA VAL A 304 -7.39 5.51 -1.53
C VAL A 304 -7.43 5.19 -3.02
N SER A 305 -8.37 5.81 -3.73
CA SER A 305 -8.45 5.69 -5.17
C SER A 305 -7.34 6.52 -5.83
N LEU A 306 -6.25 5.85 -6.20
CA LEU A 306 -5.21 6.44 -7.04
C LEU A 306 -5.53 6.23 -8.52
N PRO A 307 -5.26 7.21 -9.40
CA PRO A 307 -5.34 7.01 -10.83
C PRO A 307 -4.55 5.77 -11.30
N ALA A 308 -5.06 5.07 -12.31
CA ALA A 308 -4.41 3.88 -12.88
C ALA A 308 -2.97 4.17 -13.35
N THR A 309 -2.70 5.42 -13.74
CA THR A 309 -1.41 5.91 -14.24
C THR A 309 -0.35 6.18 -13.16
N TYR A 310 -0.63 5.90 -11.88
CA TYR A 310 0.41 6.03 -10.84
C TYR A 310 1.51 4.99 -11.00
N ASN A 311 2.75 5.46 -10.94
CA ASN A 311 3.97 4.67 -11.08
C ASN A 311 4.04 3.53 -10.07
N ASN A 312 4.62 2.40 -10.49
CA ASN A 312 5.01 1.30 -9.62
C ASN A 312 6.51 1.43 -9.32
N PHE A 313 6.86 1.67 -8.06
CA PHE A 313 8.25 1.77 -7.58
C PHE A 313 8.73 0.51 -6.87
N GLY A 314 8.09 -0.63 -7.14
CA GLY A 314 8.37 -1.94 -6.58
C GLY A 314 7.45 -2.29 -5.41
N THR A 315 7.70 -3.47 -4.86
CA THR A 315 6.93 -4.06 -3.77
C THR A 315 7.72 -3.95 -2.46
N LEU A 316 7.04 -3.54 -1.38
CA LEU A 316 7.68 -3.44 -0.05
C LEU A 316 7.46 -4.70 0.79
N ALA A 317 6.27 -5.28 0.71
CA ALA A 317 5.90 -6.51 1.39
C ALA A 317 5.04 -7.35 0.44
N SER A 318 5.29 -8.65 0.38
CA SER A 318 4.61 -9.58 -0.53
C SER A 318 4.08 -10.81 0.20
N LEU A 319 3.20 -11.55 -0.45
CA LEU A 319 2.61 -12.80 0.02
C LEU A 319 1.88 -12.65 1.37
N ILE A 320 1.23 -11.51 1.57
CA ILE A 320 0.57 -11.20 2.84
C ILE A 320 -0.77 -11.93 2.90
N THR A 321 -0.94 -12.76 3.93
CA THR A 321 -2.15 -13.57 4.14
C THR A 321 -3.12 -12.88 5.10
N LYS A 322 -4.39 -13.30 5.10
CA LYS A 322 -5.48 -12.70 5.91
C LYS A 322 -5.27 -12.77 7.43
N GLN A 323 -4.45 -13.70 7.92
CA GLN A 323 -4.09 -13.82 9.34
C GLN A 323 -3.05 -12.79 9.76
N TYR A 324 -2.38 -12.15 8.80
CA TYR A 324 -1.31 -11.20 9.06
C TYR A 324 -1.82 -9.91 9.68
N ASN A 325 -3.07 -9.51 9.42
CA ASN A 325 -3.66 -8.28 9.98
C ASN A 325 -3.74 -8.34 11.50
N SER A 326 -4.28 -9.45 12.05
CA SER A 326 -4.42 -9.61 13.49
C SER A 326 -3.06 -9.74 14.17
N ARG A 327 -2.12 -10.49 13.56
CA ARG A 327 -0.73 -10.58 14.04
C ARG A 327 -0.05 -9.21 14.06
N THR A 328 -0.18 -8.44 12.99
CA THR A 328 0.38 -7.08 12.89
C THR A 328 -0.23 -6.17 13.94
N PHE A 329 -1.55 -6.23 14.14
CA PHE A 329 -2.23 -5.47 15.19
C PHE A 329 -1.66 -5.80 16.56
N LEU A 330 -1.58 -7.09 16.89
CA LEU A 330 -1.05 -7.59 18.18
C LEU A 330 0.41 -7.16 18.39
N ALA A 331 1.22 -7.24 17.34
CA ALA A 331 2.62 -6.82 17.34
C ALA A 331 2.78 -5.31 17.67
N ILE A 332 1.92 -4.46 17.11
CA ILE A 332 1.94 -3.01 17.36
C ILE A 332 1.48 -2.68 18.79
N ILE A 333 0.63 -3.50 19.42
CA ILE A 333 0.12 -3.22 20.78
C ILE A 333 0.91 -3.81 21.94
N HIS A 334 1.68 -4.89 21.75
CA HIS A 334 2.28 -5.64 22.89
C HIS A 334 3.61 -6.34 22.65
N GLY A 335 4.28 -6.21 21.51
CA GLY A 335 5.29 -7.21 21.11
C GLY A 335 6.47 -7.50 22.08
N PRO A 336 6.66 -8.76 22.52
CA PRO A 336 7.97 -9.38 22.75
C PRO A 336 8.51 -10.02 21.45
N LYS A 337 9.83 -10.30 21.43
CA LYS A 337 10.65 -10.55 20.22
C LYS A 337 10.43 -11.90 19.52
N GLU A 338 9.84 -12.90 20.17
CA GLU A 338 9.79 -14.27 19.64
C GLU A 338 8.71 -14.49 18.56
N GLU A 339 7.70 -13.63 18.45
CA GLU A 339 6.60 -13.77 17.45
C GLU A 339 6.94 -13.21 16.05
N TRP A 340 8.16 -12.70 15.86
CA TRP A 340 8.66 -12.05 14.65
C TRP A 340 9.62 -12.93 13.84
N ASP A 341 10.01 -14.08 14.39
CA ASP A 341 10.79 -15.06 13.64
C ASP A 341 9.88 -15.60 12.54
N TYR A 342 10.10 -15.05 11.35
CA TYR A 342 9.76 -15.64 10.06
C TYR A 342 9.76 -17.15 10.18
N GLY A 343 8.62 -17.77 9.86
CA GLY A 343 8.46 -19.21 9.95
C GLY A 343 9.71 -19.93 9.46
N THR A 344 10.43 -20.55 10.38
CA THR A 344 11.25 -21.71 10.06
C THR A 344 10.28 -22.83 9.72
N VAL A 345 9.93 -22.95 8.44
CA VAL A 345 10.11 -24.15 7.61
C VAL A 345 10.29 -23.69 6.16
#